data_AF-A0A5E4K256-F1
#
_entry.id   AF-A0A5E4K256-F1
#
_cell.length_a   1.000
_cell.length_b   1.000
_cell.length_c   1.000
_cell.angle_alpha   90.00
_cell.angle_beta   90.00
_cell.angle_gamma   90.00
#
_symmetry.space_group_name_H-M   'P 1'
#
loop_
_entity.id
_entity.type
_entity.pdbx_description
1 polymer ?
#
loop_
_entity_poly.entity_id
_entity_poly.type
_entity_poly.pdbx_seq_one_letter_code
_entity_poly.pdbx_strand_id
1 'polypeptide(L)'
;MTPAENTAQEVKLWDKPPFGNILLTENQRKVIKDKYLRDDPSVEHWLWNVAKNIALSELLYNPEIPRDQVFTGVRYSQEWIDSGNGETTELLLLHIGAKGYGDQDQNHRKFIQNLYKLLDTNPKAQEIVLKTATQYYDMLANFDFVPNSPTLMNAGRELQQLSACYVLPIEDSIEAWGELVKQTMIIHKTGGGTGFSGCRVRPRGDRVKSTKGVASGALSPISIINHATNEVKQGGTRRGANMGILPYWHPDVFDFIKFKTEDGKLENFNITVAVDKKFMEAVKNNQEVELLNPRTKEIAGKTNAKEMFDMICENAWKTGDPGMIWLDAINNSFSNPTPKLGQVESTNPCGEQPLLPYEACNLGSINLSKFVVMGKIDYARLGEIVKLATKFLDSVIDVNNFPIPEIEKLAKGNRRIGLGIMGWAETLALLNIPYDSQEALQKAEEVMSFINN
;
A
#
# COMPACT_ATOMS: atom_id res chain seq x y z
N MET A 1 27.79 -7.42 -3.74
CA MET A 1 29.01 -7.32 -2.90
C MET A 1 28.54 -7.05 -1.50
N THR A 2 28.76 -8.00 -0.60
CA THR A 2 28.60 -7.85 0.85
C THR A 2 29.39 -6.62 1.34
N PRO A 3 28.92 -5.88 2.35
CA PRO A 3 29.77 -4.89 3.00
C PRO A 3 31.02 -5.61 3.52
N ALA A 4 32.16 -5.09 3.10
CA ALA A 4 33.47 -5.55 3.49
C ALA A 4 33.62 -5.54 5.01
N GLU A 5 34.20 -6.64 5.52
CA GLU A 5 35.15 -6.69 6.63
C GLU A 5 34.89 -5.74 7.81
N ASN A 6 34.23 -6.31 8.83
CA ASN A 6 34.22 -5.83 10.21
C ASN A 6 35.66 -5.61 10.73
N THR A 7 36.19 -4.41 10.53
CA THR A 7 36.93 -3.74 11.57
C THR A 7 35.90 -3.34 12.63
N ALA A 8 36.17 -3.60 13.91
CA ALA A 8 35.25 -3.27 15.00
C ALA A 8 34.99 -1.76 15.02
N GLN A 9 33.96 -1.31 14.29
CA GLN A 9 33.45 0.05 14.39
C GLN A 9 32.94 0.20 15.82
N GLU A 10 33.46 1.21 16.50
CA GLU A 10 32.98 1.61 17.81
C GLU A 10 31.45 1.82 17.71
N VAL A 11 30.67 0.99 18.41
CA VAL A 11 29.21 1.09 18.40
C VAL A 11 28.85 2.46 18.94
N LYS A 12 28.35 3.35 18.07
CA LYS A 12 28.06 4.73 18.43
C LYS A 12 27.01 4.74 19.54
N LEU A 13 27.12 5.69 20.48
CA LEU A 13 26.22 5.75 21.62
C LEU A 13 24.74 5.83 21.20
N TRP A 14 24.47 6.55 20.11
CA TRP A 14 23.13 6.72 19.54
C TRP A 14 22.62 5.50 18.76
N ASP A 15 23.46 4.50 18.48
CA ASP A 15 23.03 3.23 17.90
C ASP A 15 22.40 2.29 18.92
N LYS A 16 22.51 2.60 20.22
CA LYS A 16 21.87 1.82 21.27
C LYS A 16 20.39 2.22 21.40
N PRO A 17 19.47 1.25 21.53
CA PRO A 17 18.06 1.54 21.75
C PRO A 17 17.85 2.29 23.08
N PRO A 18 16.89 3.24 23.16
CA PRO A 18 16.64 4.05 24.35
C PRO A 18 16.31 3.23 25.61
N PHE A 19 15.59 2.12 25.44
CA PHE A 19 15.30 1.14 26.48
C PHE A 19 15.23 -0.28 25.90
N GLY A 20 15.02 -1.30 26.73
CA GLY A 20 14.87 -2.67 26.25
C GLY A 20 14.08 -3.58 27.18
N ASN A 21 14.22 -4.90 26.99
CA ASN A 21 13.40 -5.95 27.62
C ASN A 21 11.95 -5.93 27.16
N ILE A 22 11.74 -5.78 25.85
CA ILE A 22 10.40 -5.81 25.27
C ILE A 22 9.75 -7.17 25.58
N LEU A 23 8.58 -7.12 26.23
CA LEU A 23 7.82 -8.31 26.60
C LEU A 23 7.14 -8.90 25.37
N LEU A 24 7.63 -10.06 24.94
CA LEU A 24 7.12 -10.78 23.79
C LEU A 24 6.60 -12.15 24.22
N THR A 25 5.42 -12.50 23.71
CA THR A 25 4.91 -13.87 23.74
C THR A 25 5.82 -14.80 22.93
N GLU A 26 5.76 -16.10 23.19
CA GLU A 26 6.53 -17.11 22.45
C GLU A 26 6.28 -17.02 20.93
N ASN A 27 5.02 -16.87 20.53
CA ASN A 27 4.63 -16.75 19.12
C ASN A 27 5.19 -15.48 18.47
N GLN A 28 5.15 -14.34 19.17
CA GLN A 28 5.76 -13.11 18.67
C GLN A 28 7.27 -13.29 18.46
N ARG A 29 7.97 -13.89 19.43
CA ARG A 29 9.42 -14.15 19.30
C ARG A 29 9.73 -14.99 18.07
N LYS A 30 8.96 -16.05 17.83
CA LYS A 30 9.12 -16.92 16.66
C LYS A 30 8.92 -16.15 15.35
N VAL A 31 7.80 -15.45 15.21
CA VAL A 31 7.48 -14.71 13.99
C VAL A 31 8.49 -13.59 13.72
N ILE A 32 8.88 -12.83 14.76
CA ILE A 32 9.87 -11.76 14.65
C ILE A 32 11.21 -12.33 14.19
N LYS A 33 11.67 -13.41 14.83
CA LYS A 33 12.93 -14.08 14.47
C LYS A 33 12.93 -14.55 13.01
N ASP A 34 11.87 -15.22 12.58
CA ASP A 34 11.82 -15.89 11.28
C ASP A 34 11.67 -14.90 10.11
N LYS A 35 11.03 -13.74 10.32
CA LYS A 35 10.62 -12.85 9.22
C LYS A 35 11.21 -11.44 9.27
N TYR A 36 11.50 -10.92 10.46
CA TYR A 36 11.75 -9.49 10.63
C TYR A 36 13.14 -9.16 11.17
N LEU A 37 13.61 -9.91 12.17
CA LEU A 37 14.85 -9.64 12.89
C LEU A 37 16.08 -9.67 11.98
N ARG A 38 16.16 -10.64 11.05
CA ARG A 38 17.29 -10.83 10.13
C ARG A 38 18.64 -10.76 10.87
N ASP A 39 19.46 -9.75 10.54
CA ASP A 39 20.81 -9.56 11.06
C ASP A 39 20.86 -8.63 12.28
N ASP A 40 19.72 -8.06 12.71
CA ASP A 40 19.67 -7.20 13.89
C ASP A 40 19.91 -8.05 15.17
N PRO A 41 20.70 -7.55 16.14
CA PRO A 41 21.13 -8.35 17.30
C PRO A 41 20.00 -8.62 18.31
N SER A 42 18.92 -7.85 18.27
CA SER A 42 17.77 -7.97 19.16
C SER A 42 16.55 -7.24 18.59
N VAL A 43 15.38 -7.51 19.14
CA VAL A 43 14.12 -6.85 18.72
C VAL A 43 14.19 -5.34 18.98
N GLU A 44 14.83 -4.95 20.07
CA GLU A 44 15.07 -3.57 20.44
C GLU A 44 15.90 -2.84 19.39
N HIS A 45 17.02 -3.43 18.96
CA HIS A 45 17.86 -2.82 17.92
C HIS A 45 17.14 -2.76 16.57
N TRP A 46 16.40 -3.79 16.22
CA TRP A 46 15.59 -3.82 15.00
C TRP A 46 14.55 -2.69 14.98
N LEU A 47 13.73 -2.56 16.03
CA LEU A 47 12.74 -1.48 16.11
C LEU A 47 13.40 -0.09 16.20
N TRP A 48 14.55 0.02 16.85
CA TRP A 48 15.33 1.26 16.89
C TRP A 48 15.84 1.67 15.52
N ASN A 49 16.33 0.72 14.72
CA ASN A 49 16.77 0.96 13.35
C ASN A 49 15.61 1.38 12.45
N VAL A 50 14.44 0.77 12.58
CA VAL A 50 13.22 1.21 11.90
C VAL A 50 12.90 2.66 12.29
N ALA A 51 12.81 2.96 13.59
CA ALA A 51 12.46 4.29 14.10
C ALA A 51 13.43 5.39 13.63
N LYS A 52 14.75 5.15 13.74
CA LYS A 52 15.79 6.07 13.27
C LYS A 52 15.69 6.32 11.77
N ASN A 53 15.51 5.26 10.97
CA ASN A 53 15.46 5.40 9.52
C ASN A 53 14.28 6.26 9.06
N ILE A 54 13.11 6.04 9.64
CA ILE A 54 11.92 6.85 9.33
C ILE A 54 12.11 8.30 9.79
N ALA A 55 12.71 8.51 10.96
CA ALA A 55 12.98 9.85 11.49
C ALA A 55 14.01 10.66 10.68
N LEU A 56 14.73 10.05 9.72
CA LEU A 56 15.61 10.81 8.80
C LEU A 56 14.83 11.81 7.93
N SER A 57 13.54 11.60 7.70
CA SER A 57 12.67 12.53 6.97
C SER A 57 12.68 13.94 7.55
N GLU A 58 12.87 14.06 8.87
CA GLU A 58 12.88 15.34 9.60
C GLU A 58 14.00 16.29 9.11
N LEU A 59 15.03 15.75 8.46
CA LEU A 59 16.15 16.54 7.94
C LEU A 59 15.82 17.25 6.61
N LEU A 60 14.84 16.77 5.85
CA LEU A 60 14.66 17.20 4.45
C LEU A 60 14.13 18.63 4.32
N TYR A 61 13.22 19.00 5.20
CA TYR A 61 12.52 20.28 5.16
C TYR A 61 12.92 21.19 6.34
N ASN A 62 13.94 20.81 7.10
CA ASN A 62 14.42 21.61 8.22
C ASN A 62 15.43 22.67 7.75
N PRO A 63 15.19 23.97 8.01
CA PRO A 63 16.03 25.06 7.51
C PRO A 63 17.44 25.10 8.13
N GLU A 64 17.65 24.43 9.26
CA GLU A 64 18.96 24.35 9.92
C GLU A 64 19.85 23.24 9.32
N ILE A 65 19.31 22.45 8.39
CA ILE A 65 20.04 21.33 7.78
C ILE A 65 20.57 21.74 6.39
N PRO A 66 21.88 21.59 6.14
CA PRO A 66 22.49 21.95 4.86
C PRO A 66 22.01 21.01 3.75
N ARG A 67 21.13 21.52 2.90
CA ARG A 67 20.47 20.76 1.84
C ARG A 67 21.45 20.25 0.77
N ASP A 68 22.53 20.99 0.51
CA ASP A 68 23.63 20.57 -0.37
C ASP A 68 24.30 19.27 0.10
N GLN A 69 24.39 19.07 1.42
CA GLN A 69 24.94 17.83 1.99
C GLN A 69 23.97 16.65 1.83
N VAL A 70 22.66 16.88 1.97
CA VAL A 70 21.63 15.86 1.74
C VAL A 70 21.70 15.31 0.30
N PHE A 71 21.85 16.20 -0.69
CA PHE A 71 21.82 15.84 -2.11
C PHE A 71 23.19 15.69 -2.78
N THR A 72 24.28 15.64 -2.00
CA THR A 72 25.62 15.47 -2.56
C THR A 72 25.70 14.17 -3.39
N GLY A 73 25.91 14.32 -4.71
CA GLY A 73 25.99 13.19 -5.64
C GLY A 73 24.67 12.44 -5.89
N VAL A 74 23.55 13.02 -5.44
CA VAL A 74 22.19 12.51 -5.63
C VAL A 74 21.53 13.27 -6.78
N ARG A 75 20.96 12.54 -7.74
CA ARG A 75 20.08 13.12 -8.75
C ARG A 75 18.72 13.39 -8.11
N TYR A 76 18.21 14.60 -8.28
CA TYR A 76 16.86 14.95 -7.83
C TYR A 76 16.24 16.01 -8.75
N SER A 77 14.91 16.12 -8.69
CA SER A 77 14.13 17.22 -9.23
C SER A 77 13.38 17.89 -8.09
N GLN A 78 13.19 19.20 -8.22
CA GLN A 78 12.41 20.01 -7.31
C GLN A 78 11.35 20.75 -8.11
N GLU A 79 10.09 20.44 -7.83
CA GLU A 79 8.91 21.06 -8.43
C GLU A 79 8.12 21.80 -7.35
N TRP A 80 7.54 22.95 -7.68
CA TRP A 80 6.63 23.67 -6.79
C TRP A 80 5.22 23.46 -7.31
N ILE A 81 4.37 22.85 -6.49
CA ILE A 81 2.99 22.51 -6.85
C ILE A 81 2.01 23.33 -6.03
N ASP A 82 0.91 23.75 -6.66
CA ASP A 82 -0.21 24.38 -5.98
C ASP A 82 -0.89 23.34 -5.08
N SER A 83 -0.82 23.55 -3.77
CA SER A 83 -1.47 22.68 -2.77
C SER A 83 -2.93 23.07 -2.51
N GLY A 84 -3.44 24.07 -3.23
CA GLY A 84 -4.73 24.70 -3.02
C GLY A 84 -4.63 25.94 -2.13
N ASN A 85 -5.69 26.75 -2.12
CA ASN A 85 -5.82 27.97 -1.31
C ASN A 85 -4.73 29.04 -1.55
N GLY A 86 -4.05 28.99 -2.71
CA GLY A 86 -2.96 29.91 -3.04
C GLY A 86 -1.63 29.56 -2.37
N GLU A 87 -1.53 28.40 -1.71
CA GLU A 87 -0.29 27.88 -1.15
C GLU A 87 0.45 27.02 -2.16
N THR A 88 1.78 27.03 -2.08
CA THR A 88 2.63 26.14 -2.88
C THR A 88 3.45 25.27 -1.96
N THR A 89 3.58 24.00 -2.33
CA THR A 89 4.41 23.04 -1.61
C THR A 89 5.48 22.48 -2.51
N GLU A 90 6.56 22.02 -1.89
CA GLU A 90 7.71 21.47 -2.59
C GLU A 90 7.52 19.97 -2.84
N LEU A 91 7.66 19.56 -4.10
CA LEU A 91 7.70 18.18 -4.53
C LEU A 91 9.12 17.78 -4.91
N LEU A 92 9.74 16.93 -4.09
CA LEU A 92 11.11 16.44 -4.26
C LEU A 92 11.11 15.02 -4.84
N LEU A 93 11.70 14.83 -6.03
CA LEU A 93 11.70 13.54 -6.74
C LEU A 93 13.12 13.05 -6.99
N LEU A 94 13.41 11.79 -6.66
CA LEU A 94 14.75 11.17 -6.72
C LEU A 94 14.91 10.24 -7.93
N HIS A 95 13.82 9.77 -8.52
CA HIS A 95 13.85 8.77 -9.60
C HIS A 95 13.61 9.35 -10.99
N ILE A 96 13.39 10.67 -11.09
CA ILE A 96 13.27 11.35 -12.39
C ILE A 96 14.52 11.10 -13.26
N GLY A 97 14.27 10.78 -14.52
CA GLY A 97 15.31 10.55 -15.53
C GLY A 97 16.14 9.27 -15.33
N ALA A 98 15.71 8.37 -14.45
CA ALA A 98 16.44 7.14 -14.21
C ALA A 98 16.42 6.19 -15.41
N LYS A 99 17.53 5.47 -15.63
CA LYS A 99 17.68 4.53 -16.76
C LYS A 99 17.17 3.11 -16.45
N GLY A 100 16.58 2.90 -15.28
CA GLY A 100 16.02 1.64 -14.80
C GLY A 100 16.14 1.47 -13.28
N TYR A 101 15.59 0.37 -12.75
CA TYR A 101 15.51 0.12 -11.31
C TYR A 101 16.88 0.15 -10.59
N GLY A 102 17.94 -0.39 -11.20
CA GLY A 102 19.27 -0.39 -10.58
C GLY A 102 19.86 1.00 -10.39
N ASP A 103 19.62 1.93 -11.33
CA ASP A 103 20.07 3.33 -11.22
C ASP A 103 19.24 4.10 -10.18
N GLN A 104 17.92 3.84 -10.10
CA GLN A 104 17.04 4.39 -9.06
C GLN A 104 17.52 4.00 -7.66
N ASP A 105 17.76 2.71 -7.47
CA ASP A 105 18.18 2.14 -6.20
C ASP A 105 19.54 2.68 -5.75
N GLN A 106 20.52 2.76 -6.66
CA GLN A 106 21.83 3.36 -6.35
C GLN A 106 21.71 4.84 -5.97
N ASN A 107 20.86 5.61 -6.67
CA ASN A 107 20.64 7.01 -6.35
C ASN A 107 20.00 7.20 -4.97
N HIS A 108 18.99 6.38 -4.65
CA HIS A 108 18.32 6.39 -3.36
C HIS A 108 19.24 5.98 -2.20
N ARG A 109 20.10 4.98 -2.43
CA ARG A 109 21.11 4.58 -1.42
C ARG A 109 22.04 5.74 -1.06
N LYS A 110 22.53 6.50 -2.05
CA LYS A 110 23.35 7.69 -1.79
C LYS A 110 22.59 8.72 -0.96
N PHE A 111 21.31 8.96 -1.29
CA PHE A 111 20.44 9.86 -0.53
C PHE A 111 20.32 9.45 0.93
N ILE A 112 19.99 8.19 1.22
CA ILE A 112 19.90 7.69 2.60
C ILE A 112 21.26 7.70 3.31
N GLN A 113 22.35 7.38 2.61
CA GLN A 113 23.71 7.44 3.16
C GLN A 113 24.11 8.87 3.55
N ASN A 114 23.73 9.87 2.75
CA ASN A 114 23.99 11.28 3.07
C ASN A 114 23.22 11.71 4.32
N LEU A 115 21.96 11.27 4.49
CA LEU A 115 21.18 11.54 5.70
C LEU A 115 21.83 10.92 6.94
N TYR A 116 22.26 9.65 6.87
CA TYR A 116 22.99 9.04 7.99
C TYR A 116 24.35 9.70 8.26
N LYS A 117 25.06 10.15 7.22
CA LYS A 117 26.31 10.90 7.39
C LYS A 117 26.09 12.20 8.16
N LEU A 118 24.95 12.88 7.93
CA LEU A 118 24.59 14.08 8.70
C LEU A 118 24.40 13.78 10.20
N LEU A 119 23.88 12.62 10.58
CA LEU A 119 23.79 12.21 11.99
C LEU A 119 25.17 12.09 12.65
N ASP A 120 26.20 11.77 11.88
CA ASP A 120 27.57 11.63 12.37
C ASP A 120 28.29 12.97 12.49
N THR A 121 28.03 13.89 11.56
CA THR A 121 28.84 15.10 11.41
C THR A 121 28.13 16.38 11.86
N ASN A 122 26.82 16.34 12.06
CA ASN A 122 26.01 17.51 12.41
C ASN A 122 25.23 17.26 13.73
N PRO A 123 25.64 17.88 14.85
CA PRO A 123 24.96 17.73 16.14
C PRO A 123 23.49 18.12 16.12
N LYS A 124 23.10 19.10 15.29
CA LYS A 124 21.71 19.53 15.15
C LYS A 124 20.86 18.48 14.44
N ALA A 125 21.40 17.89 13.37
CA ALA A 125 20.76 16.76 12.69
C ALA A 125 20.55 15.58 13.64
N GLN A 126 21.57 15.26 14.44
CA GLN A 126 21.49 14.22 15.46
C GLN A 126 20.42 14.52 16.52
N GLU A 127 20.36 15.74 17.06
CA GLU A 127 19.33 16.16 18.02
C GLU A 127 17.91 15.98 17.46
N ILE A 128 17.65 16.50 16.25
CA ILE A 128 16.34 16.44 15.59
C ILE A 128 15.90 14.99 15.37
N VAL A 129 16.78 14.17 14.77
CA VAL A 129 16.44 12.80 14.41
C VAL A 129 16.29 11.93 15.64
N LEU A 130 17.19 12.01 16.62
CA LEU A 130 17.09 11.17 17.82
C LEU A 130 15.88 11.51 18.68
N LYS A 131 15.46 12.78 18.73
CA LYS A 131 14.21 13.18 19.40
C LYS A 131 13.00 12.47 18.77
N THR A 132 12.83 12.59 17.46
CA THR A 132 11.70 11.97 16.75
C THR A 132 11.80 10.44 16.76
N ALA A 133 13.00 9.88 16.57
CA ALA A 133 13.23 8.44 16.60
C ALA A 133 12.89 7.84 17.97
N THR A 134 13.17 8.54 19.07
CA THR A 134 12.78 8.08 20.42
C THR A 134 11.26 7.96 20.54
N GLN A 135 10.50 8.97 20.11
CA GLN A 135 9.04 8.92 20.13
C GLN A 135 8.50 7.76 19.28
N TYR A 136 9.04 7.57 18.08
CA TYR A 136 8.68 6.45 17.22
C TYR A 136 9.02 5.10 17.84
N TYR A 137 10.20 4.98 18.45
CA TYR A 137 10.63 3.76 19.13
C TYR A 137 9.71 3.41 20.29
N ASP A 138 9.38 4.38 21.15
CA ASP A 138 8.49 4.19 22.29
C ASP A 138 7.13 3.63 21.82
N MET A 139 6.56 4.22 20.78
CA MET A 139 5.29 3.78 20.18
C MET A 139 5.38 2.35 19.61
N LEU A 140 6.47 2.01 18.91
CA LEU A 140 6.69 0.68 18.32
C LEU A 140 6.96 -0.38 19.39
N ALA A 141 7.84 -0.10 20.35
CA ALA A 141 8.27 -1.03 21.39
C ALA A 141 7.16 -1.34 22.40
N ASN A 142 6.23 -0.40 22.62
CA ASN A 142 5.01 -0.64 23.41
C ASN A 142 3.91 -1.39 22.62
N PHE A 143 4.10 -1.61 21.32
CA PHE A 143 3.08 -2.14 20.40
C PHE A 143 1.78 -1.32 20.40
N ASP A 144 1.88 -0.02 20.62
CA ASP A 144 0.75 0.91 20.49
C ASP A 144 0.37 1.07 19.02
N PHE A 145 1.37 1.04 18.14
CA PHE A 145 1.22 1.06 16.69
C PHE A 145 2.24 0.13 16.05
N VAL A 146 1.85 -0.52 14.95
CA VAL A 146 2.72 -1.38 14.15
C VAL A 146 2.56 -1.01 12.67
N PRO A 147 3.63 -0.59 11.96
CA PRO A 147 3.55 -0.29 10.55
C PRO A 147 3.48 -1.58 9.72
N ASN A 148 3.15 -1.45 8.44
CA ASN A 148 3.06 -2.60 7.54
C ASN A 148 4.38 -3.38 7.46
N SER A 149 4.28 -4.64 7.06
CA SER A 149 5.45 -5.53 6.99
C SER A 149 6.60 -4.99 6.13
N PRO A 150 6.41 -4.37 4.95
CA PRO A 150 7.51 -3.78 4.18
C PRO A 150 8.34 -2.76 4.97
N THR A 151 7.72 -1.82 5.69
CA THR A 151 8.44 -0.87 6.57
C THR A 151 9.29 -1.61 7.60
N LEU A 152 8.68 -2.55 8.32
CA LEU A 152 9.34 -3.37 9.33
C LEU A 152 10.51 -4.22 8.76
N MET A 153 10.36 -4.70 7.53
CA MET A 153 11.33 -5.59 6.89
C MET A 153 12.48 -4.85 6.20
N ASN A 154 12.26 -3.62 5.73
CA ASN A 154 13.15 -2.95 4.79
C ASN A 154 13.69 -1.59 5.29
N ALA A 155 13.08 -0.95 6.28
CA ALA A 155 13.57 0.33 6.81
C ALA A 155 15.01 0.19 7.33
N GLY A 156 15.91 1.04 6.85
CA GLY A 156 17.34 1.02 7.20
C GLY A 156 18.13 -0.11 6.54
N ARG A 157 17.52 -0.89 5.64
CA ARG A 157 18.18 -2.00 4.91
C ARG A 157 18.28 -1.69 3.42
N GLU A 158 18.94 -2.58 2.68
CA GLU A 158 19.33 -2.34 1.28
C GLU A 158 18.17 -1.93 0.34
N LEU A 159 16.98 -2.54 0.47
CA LEU A 159 15.87 -2.30 -0.46
C LEU A 159 15.14 -0.97 -0.25
N GLN A 160 15.03 -0.49 1.00
CA GLN A 160 14.28 0.72 1.38
C GLN A 160 12.86 0.88 0.80
N GLN A 161 12.21 -0.20 0.35
CA GLN A 161 10.83 -0.16 -0.14
C GLN A 161 9.87 -0.40 1.04
N LEU A 162 9.08 0.60 1.40
CA LEU A 162 8.38 0.66 2.70
C LEU A 162 6.84 0.59 2.60
N SER A 163 6.26 0.72 1.41
CA SER A 163 4.81 0.61 1.14
C SER A 163 4.37 -0.82 0.86
N ALA A 164 3.14 -1.18 1.21
CA ALA A 164 2.60 -2.52 0.93
C ALA A 164 1.71 -2.58 -0.31
N CYS A 165 1.14 -1.45 -0.73
CA CYS A 165 0.00 -1.42 -1.63
C CYS A 165 0.25 -0.55 -2.85
N TYR A 166 -0.10 -1.06 -4.02
CA TYR A 166 0.08 -0.39 -5.31
C TYR A 166 -1.11 -0.68 -6.23
N VAL A 167 -1.49 0.27 -7.08
CA VAL A 167 -2.41 0.04 -8.21
C VAL A 167 -1.73 0.45 -9.51
N LEU A 168 -1.80 -0.41 -10.53
CA LEU A 168 -1.26 -0.14 -11.87
C LEU A 168 -2.38 -0.27 -12.92
N PRO A 169 -2.44 0.65 -13.91
CA PRO A 169 -3.46 0.59 -14.96
C PRO A 169 -3.14 -0.52 -15.97
N ILE A 170 -4.18 -1.21 -16.46
CA ILE A 170 -4.05 -2.08 -17.64
C ILE A 170 -4.48 -1.31 -18.88
N GLU A 171 -3.53 -0.81 -19.66
CA GLU A 171 -3.84 -0.14 -20.93
C GLU A 171 -4.19 -1.14 -22.05
N ASP A 172 -4.93 -0.70 -23.05
CA ASP A 172 -5.45 -1.53 -24.15
C ASP A 172 -4.43 -1.73 -25.30
N SER A 173 -3.20 -2.16 -24.97
CA SER A 173 -2.14 -2.50 -25.93
C SER A 173 -1.17 -3.57 -25.41
N ILE A 174 -0.55 -4.34 -26.33
CA ILE A 174 0.40 -5.41 -25.97
C ILE A 174 1.69 -4.84 -25.37
N GLU A 175 2.18 -3.72 -25.91
CA GLU A 175 3.36 -3.03 -25.42
C GLU A 175 3.18 -2.60 -23.96
N ALA A 176 1.99 -2.07 -23.63
CA ALA A 176 1.68 -1.69 -22.26
C ALA A 176 1.54 -2.89 -21.33
N TRP A 177 0.99 -4.03 -21.81
CA TRP A 177 0.94 -5.26 -21.01
C TRP A 177 2.35 -5.76 -20.68
N GLY A 178 3.29 -5.68 -21.63
CA GLY A 178 4.68 -6.03 -21.40
C GLY A 178 5.34 -5.17 -20.32
N GLU A 179 5.14 -3.85 -20.39
CA GLU A 179 5.67 -2.93 -19.37
C GLU A 179 4.99 -3.14 -18.00
N LEU A 180 3.67 -3.35 -17.97
CA LEU A 180 2.91 -3.63 -16.76
C LEU A 180 3.42 -4.89 -16.04
N VAL A 181 3.70 -5.96 -16.78
CA VAL A 181 4.25 -7.20 -16.22
C VAL A 181 5.63 -6.94 -15.61
N LYS A 182 6.51 -6.24 -16.32
CA LYS A 182 7.83 -5.84 -15.81
C LYS A 182 7.71 -5.03 -14.52
N GLN A 183 6.83 -4.02 -14.50
CA GLN A 183 6.58 -3.17 -13.34
C GLN A 183 6.07 -3.98 -12.14
N THR A 184 5.11 -4.87 -12.37
CA THR A 184 4.56 -5.78 -11.35
C THR A 184 5.64 -6.68 -10.75
N MET A 185 6.51 -7.26 -11.59
CA MET A 185 7.63 -8.10 -11.13
C MET A 185 8.60 -7.31 -10.23
N ILE A 186 8.88 -6.04 -10.54
CA ILE A 186 9.74 -5.19 -9.72
C ILE A 186 9.09 -4.90 -8.36
N ILE A 187 7.78 -4.60 -8.33
CA ILE A 187 7.03 -4.38 -7.08
C ILE A 187 6.98 -5.65 -6.22
N HIS A 188 6.73 -6.82 -6.83
CA HIS A 188 6.69 -8.09 -6.11
C HIS A 188 8.07 -8.52 -5.57
N LYS A 189 9.15 -8.21 -6.29
CA LYS A 189 10.52 -8.45 -5.83
C LYS A 189 10.79 -7.80 -4.47
N THR A 190 10.22 -6.62 -4.22
CA THR A 190 10.43 -5.84 -3.00
C THR A 190 9.38 -6.07 -1.92
N GLY A 191 8.31 -6.82 -2.22
CA GLY A 191 7.28 -7.23 -1.26
C GLY A 191 6.00 -6.40 -1.28
N GLY A 192 5.79 -5.56 -2.31
CA GLY A 192 4.51 -4.90 -2.53
C GLY A 192 3.46 -5.88 -3.07
N GLY A 193 2.18 -5.55 -2.91
CA GLY A 193 1.07 -6.19 -3.61
C GLY A 193 0.41 -5.22 -4.60
N THR A 194 -0.11 -5.74 -5.70
CA THR A 194 -0.59 -4.92 -6.84
C THR A 194 -2.06 -5.11 -7.14
N GLY A 195 -2.75 -4.02 -7.43
CA GLY A 195 -4.12 -4.01 -7.94
C GLY A 195 -4.20 -3.61 -9.39
N PHE A 196 -5.17 -4.19 -10.10
CA PHE A 196 -5.41 -3.93 -11.51
C PHE A 196 -6.90 -3.80 -11.82
N SER A 197 -7.22 -3.05 -12.87
CA SER A 197 -8.57 -2.97 -13.43
C SER A 197 -8.56 -3.35 -14.90
N GLY A 198 -9.40 -4.29 -15.30
CA GLY A 198 -9.61 -4.66 -16.70
C GLY A 198 -10.52 -3.69 -17.46
N CYS A 199 -10.99 -2.61 -16.82
CA CYS A 199 -12.03 -1.72 -17.35
C CYS A 199 -11.67 -0.99 -18.66
N ARG A 200 -10.37 -0.89 -18.99
CA ARG A 200 -9.87 -0.24 -20.21
C ARG A 200 -9.67 -1.21 -21.38
N VAL A 201 -9.53 -2.50 -21.09
CA VAL A 201 -9.13 -3.51 -22.07
C VAL A 201 -10.33 -3.91 -22.92
N ARG A 202 -10.17 -3.95 -24.25
CA ARG A 202 -11.26 -4.37 -25.15
C ARG A 202 -11.68 -5.83 -24.90
N PRO A 203 -12.96 -6.19 -25.14
CA PRO A 203 -13.45 -7.52 -24.87
C PRO A 203 -12.89 -8.55 -25.86
N ARG A 204 -12.99 -9.82 -25.49
CA ARG A 204 -12.63 -10.93 -26.36
C ARG A 204 -13.44 -10.86 -27.66
N GLY A 205 -12.79 -11.13 -28.79
CA GLY A 205 -13.44 -11.09 -30.10
C GLY A 205 -13.43 -9.70 -30.77
N ASP A 206 -13.07 -8.62 -30.05
CA ASP A 206 -13.02 -7.29 -30.66
C ASP A 206 -11.94 -7.19 -31.73
N ARG A 207 -12.17 -6.38 -32.77
CA ARG A 207 -11.32 -6.33 -33.96
C ARG A 207 -9.98 -5.64 -33.67
N VAL A 208 -8.87 -6.29 -34.04
CA VAL A 208 -7.52 -5.72 -33.95
C VAL A 208 -7.08 -5.19 -35.32
N LYS A 209 -6.98 -3.85 -35.46
CA LYS A 209 -6.69 -3.21 -36.76
C LYS A 209 -5.34 -3.60 -37.35
N SER A 210 -4.29 -3.72 -36.53
CA SER A 210 -2.92 -3.97 -36.97
C SER A 210 -2.69 -5.37 -37.52
N THR A 211 -3.26 -6.39 -36.88
CA THR A 211 -3.06 -7.81 -37.25
C THR A 211 -4.21 -8.41 -38.05
N LYS A 212 -5.32 -7.67 -38.21
CA LYS A 212 -6.59 -8.14 -38.78
C LYS A 212 -7.20 -9.36 -38.05
N GLY A 213 -6.72 -9.66 -36.84
CA GLY A 213 -7.26 -10.70 -35.96
C GLY A 213 -8.30 -10.18 -34.97
N VAL A 214 -8.56 -10.99 -33.95
CA VAL A 214 -9.47 -10.68 -32.83
C VAL A 214 -8.71 -10.59 -31.50
N ALA A 215 -9.23 -9.77 -30.58
CA ALA A 215 -8.65 -9.57 -29.27
C ALA A 215 -8.89 -10.77 -28.35
N SER A 216 -7.96 -11.00 -27.43
CA SER A 216 -8.03 -12.08 -26.45
C SER A 216 -8.81 -11.73 -25.17
N GLY A 217 -9.17 -10.46 -24.99
CA GLY A 217 -10.02 -9.97 -23.89
C GLY A 217 -9.30 -9.58 -22.61
N ALA A 218 -10.06 -9.01 -21.67
CA ALA A 218 -9.57 -8.41 -20.42
C ALA A 218 -8.93 -9.42 -19.44
N LEU A 219 -9.25 -10.71 -19.58
CA LEU A 219 -8.68 -11.77 -18.73
C LEU A 219 -7.25 -12.15 -19.13
N SER A 220 -6.82 -11.82 -20.36
CA SER A 220 -5.49 -12.16 -20.87
C SER A 220 -4.36 -11.48 -20.10
N PRO A 221 -4.33 -10.15 -19.92
CA PRO A 221 -3.28 -9.50 -19.13
C PRO A 221 -3.26 -9.99 -17.68
N ILE A 222 -4.42 -10.24 -17.07
CA ILE A 222 -4.53 -10.83 -15.72
C ILE A 222 -3.85 -12.21 -15.67
N SER A 223 -4.07 -13.04 -16.69
CA SER A 223 -3.45 -14.36 -16.79
C SER A 223 -1.93 -14.26 -16.89
N ILE A 224 -1.41 -13.35 -17.72
CA ILE A 224 0.03 -13.13 -17.90
C ILE A 224 0.66 -12.69 -16.57
N ILE A 225 0.03 -11.75 -15.87
CA ILE A 225 0.50 -11.26 -14.55
C ILE A 225 0.49 -12.38 -13.51
N ASN A 226 -0.54 -13.24 -13.49
CA ASN A 226 -0.58 -14.37 -12.58
C ASN A 226 0.59 -15.33 -12.79
N HIS A 227 0.92 -15.65 -14.05
CA HIS A 227 2.08 -16.48 -14.38
C HIS A 227 3.40 -15.79 -13.97
N ALA A 228 3.56 -14.50 -14.28
CA ALA A 228 4.75 -13.75 -13.85
C ALA A 228 4.90 -13.72 -12.32
N THR A 229 3.79 -13.60 -11.59
CA THR A 229 3.79 -13.60 -10.12
C THR A 229 4.22 -14.94 -9.53
N ASN A 230 3.90 -16.07 -10.17
CA ASN A 230 4.37 -17.38 -9.74
C ASN A 230 5.90 -17.52 -9.77
N GLU A 231 6.54 -16.85 -10.73
CA GLU A 231 7.99 -16.89 -10.93
C GLU A 231 8.75 -15.91 -10.03
N VAL A 232 8.08 -14.87 -9.51
CA VAL A 232 8.71 -13.85 -8.65
C VAL A 232 8.32 -14.06 -7.19
N LYS A 233 9.28 -14.54 -6.38
CA LYS A 233 9.11 -14.74 -4.93
C LYS A 233 10.10 -13.89 -4.15
N GLN A 234 9.61 -13.08 -3.20
CA GLN A 234 10.48 -12.29 -2.31
C GLN A 234 11.22 -13.23 -1.35
N GLY A 235 12.55 -13.31 -1.49
CA GLY A 235 13.43 -14.05 -0.58
C GLY A 235 13.04 -15.52 -0.34
N GLY A 236 12.36 -16.16 -1.31
CA GLY A 236 11.88 -17.53 -1.20
C GLY A 236 10.70 -17.76 -0.24
N THR A 237 10.14 -16.73 0.40
CA THR A 237 9.16 -16.88 1.49
C THR A 237 7.81 -16.19 1.26
N ARG A 238 7.74 -15.06 0.53
CA ARG A 238 6.47 -14.36 0.25
C ARG A 238 6.12 -14.40 -1.25
N ARG A 239 4.95 -14.96 -1.56
CA ARG A 239 4.36 -14.92 -2.92
C ARG A 239 3.76 -13.52 -3.14
N GLY A 240 3.85 -13.01 -4.38
CA GLY A 240 3.15 -11.78 -4.75
C GLY A 240 1.64 -11.96 -4.62
N ALA A 241 0.93 -10.88 -4.32
CA ALA A 241 -0.51 -10.87 -4.14
C ALA A 241 -1.11 -9.82 -5.06
N ASN A 242 -2.21 -10.16 -5.73
CA ASN A 242 -2.84 -9.30 -6.70
C ASN A 242 -4.34 -9.11 -6.43
N MET A 243 -4.87 -7.94 -6.81
CA MET A 243 -6.30 -7.70 -7.01
C MET A 243 -6.60 -7.55 -8.50
N GLY A 244 -7.60 -8.27 -9.00
CA GLY A 244 -8.18 -8.07 -10.31
C GLY A 244 -9.60 -7.54 -10.18
N ILE A 245 -9.89 -6.41 -10.80
CA ILE A 245 -11.24 -5.84 -10.82
C ILE A 245 -11.74 -5.75 -12.26
N LEU A 246 -13.01 -6.13 -12.48
CA LEU A 246 -13.70 -5.93 -13.74
C LEU A 246 -15.11 -5.36 -13.50
N PRO A 247 -15.52 -4.28 -14.19
CA PRO A 247 -16.87 -3.73 -14.06
C PRO A 247 -17.97 -4.67 -14.57
N TYR A 248 -19.14 -4.64 -13.94
CA TYR A 248 -20.31 -5.45 -14.32
C TYR A 248 -20.76 -5.24 -15.77
N TRP A 249 -20.54 -4.03 -16.32
CA TRP A 249 -20.91 -3.69 -17.69
C TRP A 249 -19.90 -4.21 -18.72
N HIS A 250 -18.77 -4.79 -18.32
CA HIS A 250 -17.77 -5.27 -19.26
C HIS A 250 -18.23 -6.58 -19.92
N PRO A 251 -18.12 -6.75 -21.26
CA PRO A 251 -18.61 -7.97 -21.93
C PRO A 251 -17.96 -9.27 -21.44
N ASP A 252 -16.68 -9.22 -21.05
CA ASP A 252 -15.97 -10.38 -20.51
C ASP A 252 -16.31 -10.71 -19.03
N VAL A 253 -17.29 -10.03 -18.41
CA VAL A 253 -17.61 -10.21 -16.98
C VAL A 253 -18.06 -11.63 -16.64
N PHE A 254 -18.73 -12.33 -17.55
CA PHE A 254 -19.20 -13.70 -17.29
C PHE A 254 -18.05 -14.69 -17.15
N ASP A 255 -17.06 -14.57 -18.02
CA ASP A 255 -15.84 -15.37 -17.93
C ASP A 255 -15.02 -14.97 -16.70
N PHE A 256 -15.01 -13.68 -16.36
CA PHE A 256 -14.34 -13.17 -15.17
C PHE A 256 -14.93 -13.71 -13.86
N ILE A 257 -16.26 -13.76 -13.73
CA ILE A 257 -16.95 -14.30 -12.54
C ILE A 257 -16.62 -15.77 -12.33
N LYS A 258 -16.44 -16.53 -13.42
CA LYS A 258 -16.11 -17.96 -13.39
C LYS A 258 -14.61 -18.25 -13.34
N PHE A 259 -13.76 -17.22 -13.34
CA PHE A 259 -12.35 -17.37 -13.67
C PHE A 259 -11.57 -18.25 -12.66
N LYS A 260 -12.02 -18.29 -11.40
CA LYS A 260 -11.45 -19.11 -10.32
C LYS A 260 -12.23 -20.39 -10.02
N THR A 261 -13.17 -20.80 -10.89
CA THR A 261 -13.95 -22.04 -10.67
C THR A 261 -13.14 -23.31 -10.90
N GLU A 262 -12.06 -23.23 -11.67
CA GLU A 262 -11.14 -24.34 -11.88
C GLU A 262 -9.94 -24.21 -10.93
N ASP A 263 -9.61 -25.30 -10.24
CA ASP A 263 -8.45 -25.37 -9.35
C ASP A 263 -7.15 -25.02 -10.09
N GLY A 264 -6.25 -24.30 -9.41
CA GLY A 264 -4.95 -23.89 -9.94
C GLY A 264 -4.98 -22.67 -10.87
N LYS A 265 -6.15 -22.11 -11.20
CA LYS A 265 -6.25 -20.82 -11.91
C LYS A 265 -6.22 -19.64 -10.92
N LEU A 266 -5.41 -18.63 -11.25
CA LEU A 266 -5.36 -17.35 -10.52
C LEU A 266 -5.11 -17.46 -9.00
N GLU A 267 -4.24 -18.39 -8.58
CA GLU A 267 -3.92 -18.57 -7.15
C GLU A 267 -3.34 -17.32 -6.46
N ASN A 268 -2.73 -16.40 -7.23
CA ASN A 268 -2.16 -15.16 -6.69
C ASN A 268 -3.08 -13.94 -6.86
N PHE A 269 -4.35 -14.14 -7.23
CA PHE A 269 -5.32 -13.08 -7.45
C PHE A 269 -6.55 -13.26 -6.54
N ASN A 270 -6.92 -12.19 -5.87
CA ASN A 270 -8.30 -11.95 -5.50
C ASN A 270 -9.00 -11.32 -6.71
N ILE A 271 -10.25 -11.70 -6.99
CA ILE A 271 -11.03 -11.12 -8.08
C ILE A 271 -12.29 -10.47 -7.54
N THR A 272 -12.69 -9.34 -8.13
CA THR A 272 -13.83 -8.56 -7.64
C THR A 272 -14.57 -7.91 -8.78
N VAL A 273 -15.90 -7.99 -8.76
CA VAL A 273 -16.76 -7.29 -9.72
C VAL A 273 -17.03 -5.88 -9.21
N ALA A 274 -16.68 -4.88 -10.02
CA ALA A 274 -17.03 -3.50 -9.74
C ALA A 274 -18.48 -3.24 -10.13
N VAL A 275 -19.27 -2.73 -9.18
CA VAL A 275 -20.68 -2.40 -9.31
C VAL A 275 -20.94 -0.95 -8.94
N ASP A 276 -22.14 -0.47 -9.26
CA ASP A 276 -22.66 0.83 -8.88
C ASP A 276 -24.10 0.71 -8.38
N LYS A 277 -24.66 1.83 -7.90
CA LYS A 277 -26.06 1.91 -7.50
C LYS A 277 -27.04 1.49 -8.61
N LYS A 278 -26.75 1.83 -9.88
CA LYS A 278 -27.61 1.50 -11.03
C LYS A 278 -27.74 -0.02 -11.21
N PHE A 279 -26.63 -0.76 -11.09
CA PHE A 279 -26.64 -2.21 -11.14
C PHE A 279 -27.51 -2.80 -10.02
N MET A 280 -27.34 -2.33 -8.78
CA MET A 280 -28.11 -2.86 -7.64
C MET A 280 -29.61 -2.54 -7.75
N GLU A 281 -29.98 -1.38 -8.29
CA GLU A 281 -31.38 -1.07 -8.61
C GLU A 281 -31.94 -2.00 -9.70
N ALA A 282 -31.15 -2.29 -10.74
CA ALA A 282 -31.53 -3.23 -11.78
C ALA A 282 -31.69 -4.67 -11.23
N VAL A 283 -30.82 -5.11 -10.31
CA VAL A 283 -30.95 -6.39 -9.60
C VAL A 283 -32.28 -6.45 -8.85
N LYS A 284 -32.57 -5.42 -8.03
CA LYS A 284 -33.79 -5.35 -7.21
C LYS A 284 -35.07 -5.40 -8.06
N ASN A 285 -35.03 -4.76 -9.22
CA ASN A 285 -36.18 -4.65 -10.13
C ASN A 285 -36.19 -5.74 -11.23
N ASN A 286 -35.25 -6.69 -11.20
CA ASN A 286 -35.09 -7.73 -12.23
C ASN A 286 -35.01 -7.18 -13.67
N GLN A 287 -34.18 -6.15 -13.86
CA GLN A 287 -34.02 -5.43 -15.13
C GLN A 287 -32.76 -5.85 -15.88
N GLU A 288 -32.73 -5.55 -17.18
CA GLU A 288 -31.52 -5.70 -17.99
C GLU A 288 -30.54 -4.54 -17.79
N VAL A 289 -29.25 -4.86 -17.91
CA VAL A 289 -28.15 -3.90 -18.00
C VAL A 289 -27.41 -4.06 -19.31
N GLU A 290 -26.84 -2.96 -19.80
CA GLU A 290 -26.07 -2.92 -21.03
C GLU A 290 -24.62 -3.32 -20.77
N LEU A 291 -24.08 -4.15 -21.67
CA LEU A 291 -22.66 -4.47 -21.73
C LEU A 291 -22.00 -3.53 -22.73
N LEU A 292 -20.94 -2.84 -22.32
CA LEU A 292 -20.30 -1.77 -23.10
C LEU A 292 -18.88 -2.16 -23.50
N ASN A 293 -18.56 -2.04 -24.79
CA ASN A 293 -17.16 -2.18 -25.22
C ASN A 293 -16.39 -0.92 -24.78
N PRO A 294 -15.36 -1.02 -23.92
CA PRO A 294 -14.65 0.14 -23.39
C PRO A 294 -13.90 0.93 -24.46
N ARG A 295 -13.57 0.32 -25.61
CA ARG A 295 -12.89 0.97 -26.74
C ARG A 295 -13.85 1.74 -27.65
N THR A 296 -14.99 1.15 -28.03
CA THR A 296 -15.95 1.82 -28.94
C THR A 296 -16.99 2.64 -28.21
N LYS A 297 -17.21 2.37 -26.92
CA LYS A 297 -18.31 2.91 -26.10
C LYS A 297 -19.70 2.49 -26.59
N GLU A 298 -19.77 1.52 -27.50
CA GLU A 298 -21.03 0.99 -28.03
C GLU A 298 -21.53 -0.18 -27.17
N ILE A 299 -22.84 -0.41 -27.23
CA ILE A 299 -23.49 -1.56 -26.61
C ILE A 299 -23.04 -2.83 -27.35
N ALA A 300 -22.36 -3.71 -26.63
CA ALA A 300 -21.90 -5.01 -27.11
C ALA A 300 -22.87 -6.14 -26.73
N GLY A 301 -23.85 -5.88 -25.86
CA GLY A 301 -24.87 -6.83 -25.45
C GLY A 301 -25.75 -6.30 -24.32
N LYS A 302 -26.71 -7.12 -23.89
CA LYS A 302 -27.53 -6.88 -22.70
C LYS A 302 -27.64 -8.16 -21.90
N THR A 303 -27.89 -8.02 -20.61
CA THR A 303 -28.05 -9.16 -19.70
C THR A 303 -28.94 -8.80 -18.53
N ASN A 304 -29.63 -9.79 -17.97
CA ASN A 304 -30.42 -9.63 -16.76
C ASN A 304 -29.48 -9.42 -15.55
N ALA A 305 -29.68 -8.31 -14.84
CA ALA A 305 -28.84 -7.94 -13.70
C ALA A 305 -28.94 -8.94 -12.54
N LYS A 306 -30.16 -9.46 -12.28
CA LYS A 306 -30.39 -10.44 -11.22
C LYS A 306 -29.67 -11.76 -11.53
N GLU A 307 -29.72 -12.24 -12.77
CA GLU A 307 -28.99 -13.46 -13.18
C GLU A 307 -27.47 -13.30 -13.02
N MET A 308 -26.92 -12.13 -13.40
CA MET A 308 -25.50 -11.84 -13.18
C MET A 308 -25.17 -11.81 -11.68
N PHE A 309 -26.00 -11.17 -10.86
CA PHE A 309 -25.81 -11.10 -9.41
C PHE A 309 -25.91 -12.48 -8.74
N ASP A 310 -26.87 -13.30 -9.14
CA ASP A 310 -27.01 -14.68 -8.66
C ASP A 310 -25.75 -15.50 -9.02
N MET A 311 -25.19 -15.30 -10.22
CA MET A 311 -23.94 -15.95 -10.63
C MET A 311 -22.74 -15.47 -9.80
N ILE A 312 -22.65 -14.18 -9.45
CA ILE A 312 -21.62 -13.66 -8.53
C ILE A 312 -21.74 -14.37 -7.18
N CYS A 313 -22.95 -14.41 -6.62
CA CYS A 313 -23.22 -15.02 -5.31
C CYS A 313 -22.90 -16.52 -5.31
N GLU A 314 -23.29 -17.24 -6.37
CA GLU A 314 -23.04 -18.68 -6.49
C GLU A 314 -21.53 -18.98 -6.55
N ASN A 315 -20.75 -18.19 -7.29
CA ASN A 315 -19.30 -18.38 -7.37
C ASN A 315 -18.60 -17.99 -6.06
N ALA A 316 -19.01 -16.89 -5.43
CA ALA A 316 -18.52 -16.49 -4.13
C ALA A 316 -18.81 -17.57 -3.06
N TRP A 317 -19.97 -18.21 -3.11
CA TRP A 317 -20.28 -19.36 -2.24
C TRP A 317 -19.38 -20.57 -2.51
N LYS A 318 -19.05 -20.85 -3.78
CA LYS A 318 -18.20 -22.00 -4.16
C LYS A 318 -16.74 -21.81 -3.80
N THR A 319 -16.18 -20.61 -4.00
CA THR A 319 -14.72 -20.39 -4.00
C THR A 319 -14.25 -19.27 -3.08
N GLY A 320 -15.17 -18.45 -2.54
CA GLY A 320 -14.86 -17.18 -1.88
C GLY A 320 -14.70 -15.99 -2.83
N ASP A 321 -14.73 -16.21 -4.14
CA ASP A 321 -14.55 -15.20 -5.19
C ASP A 321 -15.65 -15.30 -6.28
N PRO A 322 -16.00 -14.20 -6.96
CA PRO A 322 -15.46 -12.86 -6.79
C PRO A 322 -16.11 -12.08 -5.63
N GLY A 323 -15.36 -11.15 -5.06
CA GLY A 323 -15.92 -10.08 -4.22
C GLY A 323 -16.73 -9.06 -5.03
N MET A 324 -17.28 -8.06 -4.34
CA MET A 324 -17.96 -6.92 -4.96
C MET A 324 -17.40 -5.60 -4.40
N ILE A 325 -17.25 -4.60 -5.27
CA ILE A 325 -16.80 -3.25 -4.88
C ILE A 325 -17.67 -2.17 -5.52
N TRP A 326 -18.03 -1.15 -4.74
CA TRP A 326 -18.86 -0.03 -5.18
C TRP A 326 -18.00 1.16 -5.58
N LEU A 327 -17.60 1.21 -6.86
CA LEU A 327 -16.70 2.28 -7.34
C LEU A 327 -17.37 3.66 -7.33
N ASP A 328 -18.69 3.72 -7.44
CA ASP A 328 -19.45 4.96 -7.30
C ASP A 328 -19.40 5.50 -5.87
N ALA A 329 -19.56 4.64 -4.86
CA ALA A 329 -19.42 5.03 -3.46
C ALA A 329 -18.00 5.50 -3.13
N ILE A 330 -16.98 4.82 -3.67
CA ILE A 330 -15.57 5.20 -3.49
C ILE A 330 -15.29 6.56 -4.13
N ASN A 331 -15.66 6.75 -5.40
CA ASN A 331 -15.33 7.97 -6.13
C ASN A 331 -16.17 9.18 -5.73
N ASN A 332 -17.36 8.98 -5.14
CA ASN A 332 -18.22 10.07 -4.66
C ASN A 332 -18.08 10.33 -3.14
N SER A 333 -17.05 9.79 -2.48
CA SER A 333 -16.76 10.00 -1.06
C SER A 333 -15.30 10.42 -0.84
N PHE A 334 -14.95 10.70 0.42
CA PHE A 334 -13.57 11.00 0.83
C PHE A 334 -12.58 9.83 0.57
N SER A 335 -13.07 8.65 0.20
CA SER A 335 -12.20 7.54 -0.25
C SER A 335 -11.39 7.89 -1.51
N ASN A 336 -11.93 8.79 -2.35
CA ASN A 336 -11.18 9.50 -3.38
C ASN A 336 -11.01 10.97 -2.95
N PRO A 337 -9.94 11.32 -2.21
CA PRO A 337 -9.69 12.68 -1.73
C PRO A 337 -9.22 13.61 -2.85
N THR A 338 -8.79 13.07 -3.99
CA THR A 338 -8.22 13.82 -5.12
C THR A 338 -8.96 13.53 -6.44
N PRO A 339 -10.29 13.74 -6.51
CA PRO A 339 -11.09 13.34 -7.68
C PRO A 339 -10.73 14.10 -8.96
N LYS A 340 -10.06 15.27 -8.83
CA LYS A 340 -9.52 16.05 -9.94
C LYS A 340 -8.36 15.36 -10.66
N LEU A 341 -7.63 14.48 -9.98
CA LEU A 341 -6.51 13.73 -10.55
C LEU A 341 -6.97 12.49 -11.31
N GLY A 342 -8.14 11.95 -10.98
CA GLY A 342 -8.70 10.80 -11.67
C GLY A 342 -9.76 10.07 -10.85
N GLN A 343 -10.29 9.02 -11.44
CA GLN A 343 -11.20 8.10 -10.79
C GLN A 343 -10.44 6.86 -10.33
N VAL A 344 -10.76 6.37 -9.14
CA VAL A 344 -10.31 5.08 -8.65
C VAL A 344 -10.99 3.99 -9.46
N GLU A 345 -10.18 3.10 -10.04
CA GLU A 345 -10.64 1.98 -10.87
C GLU A 345 -10.31 0.60 -10.28
N SER A 346 -9.49 0.55 -9.22
CA SER A 346 -9.08 -0.68 -8.55
C SER A 346 -8.71 -0.42 -7.08
N THR A 347 -8.34 -1.48 -6.37
CA THR A 347 -7.82 -1.46 -5.00
C THR A 347 -6.55 -2.29 -4.93
N ASN A 348 -5.80 -2.18 -3.85
CA ASN A 348 -4.74 -3.14 -3.53
C ASN A 348 -5.31 -4.56 -3.29
N PRO A 349 -4.46 -5.60 -3.13
CA PRO A 349 -4.91 -7.00 -3.03
C PRO A 349 -6.00 -7.30 -1.99
N CYS A 350 -6.04 -6.55 -0.89
CA CYS A 350 -6.96 -6.82 0.21
C CYS A 350 -8.21 -5.89 0.21
N GLY A 351 -8.34 -4.99 -0.77
CA GLY A 351 -9.54 -4.18 -0.98
C GLY A 351 -9.65 -2.93 -0.12
N GLU A 352 -8.79 -2.75 0.87
CA GLU A 352 -8.87 -1.67 1.88
C GLU A 352 -8.33 -0.33 1.39
N GLN A 353 -7.49 -0.32 0.35
CA GLN A 353 -6.96 0.90 -0.26
C GLN A 353 -7.50 1.06 -1.69
N PRO A 354 -8.57 1.87 -1.88
CA PRO A 354 -8.92 2.42 -3.19
C PRO A 354 -7.85 3.42 -3.63
N LEU A 355 -7.17 3.10 -4.73
CA LEU A 355 -5.99 3.85 -5.21
C LEU A 355 -6.16 4.25 -6.67
N LEU A 356 -5.65 5.43 -7.00
CA LEU A 356 -5.51 5.88 -8.39
C LEU A 356 -4.45 5.03 -9.13
N PRO A 357 -4.48 4.99 -10.46
CA PRO A 357 -3.39 4.41 -11.25
C PRO A 357 -2.02 4.99 -10.87
N TYR A 358 -1.03 4.11 -10.64
CA TYR A 358 0.30 4.41 -10.11
C TYR A 358 0.35 4.92 -8.66
N GLU A 359 -0.76 4.94 -7.94
CA GLU A 359 -0.74 5.36 -6.53
C GLU A 359 -0.26 4.21 -5.64
N ALA A 360 0.43 4.57 -4.57
CA ALA A 360 0.91 3.65 -3.55
C ALA A 360 0.42 4.09 -2.17
N CYS A 361 0.38 3.14 -1.23
CA CYS A 361 0.07 3.44 0.15
C CYS A 361 0.93 2.62 1.11
N ASN A 362 1.47 3.30 2.12
CA ASN A 362 2.02 2.67 3.32
C ASN A 362 0.98 2.67 4.43
N LEU A 363 0.91 1.54 5.13
CA LEU A 363 -0.11 1.27 6.14
C LEU A 363 0.52 1.14 7.52
N GLY A 364 -0.30 1.31 8.55
CA GLY A 364 0.03 0.89 9.91
C GLY A 364 -1.21 0.85 10.78
N SER A 365 -1.16 0.10 11.87
CA SER A 365 -2.33 -0.17 12.69
C SER A 365 -2.08 0.14 14.16
N ILE A 366 -2.99 0.91 14.76
CA ILE A 366 -3.02 1.15 16.21
C ILE A 366 -3.64 -0.06 16.90
N ASN A 367 -2.99 -0.56 17.96
CA ASN A 367 -3.53 -1.64 18.77
C ASN A 367 -4.50 -1.11 19.83
N LEU A 368 -5.80 -1.05 19.52
CA LEU A 368 -6.81 -0.47 20.41
C LEU A 368 -6.85 -1.13 21.80
N SER A 369 -6.52 -2.42 21.90
CA SER A 369 -6.53 -3.15 23.17
C SER A 369 -5.53 -2.58 24.19
N LYS A 370 -4.46 -1.91 23.73
CA LYS A 370 -3.45 -1.25 24.57
C LYS A 370 -3.95 0.03 25.23
N PHE A 371 -5.10 0.54 24.80
CA PHE A 371 -5.68 1.78 25.31
C PHE A 371 -6.88 1.52 26.23
N VAL A 372 -7.19 0.26 26.54
CA VAL A 372 -8.24 -0.05 27.52
C VAL A 372 -7.64 -0.14 28.92
N VAL A 373 -8.04 0.78 29.80
CA VAL A 373 -7.62 0.85 31.20
C VAL A 373 -8.86 0.75 32.08
N MET A 374 -8.90 -0.24 32.96
CA MET A 374 -10.01 -0.46 33.90
C MET A 374 -11.40 -0.49 33.21
N GLY A 375 -11.50 -1.15 32.05
CA GLY A 375 -12.75 -1.28 31.30
C GLY A 375 -13.21 -0.01 30.58
N LYS A 376 -12.30 0.95 30.34
CA LYS A 376 -12.57 2.18 29.57
C LYS A 376 -11.44 2.47 28.60
N ILE A 377 -11.75 3.12 27.48
CA ILE A 377 -10.73 3.57 26.51
C ILE A 377 -10.10 4.87 27.02
N ASP A 378 -8.77 4.90 27.05
CA ASP A 378 -7.96 6.09 27.28
C ASP A 378 -7.83 6.89 25.97
N TYR A 379 -8.81 7.75 25.73
CA TYR A 379 -8.86 8.60 24.54
C TYR A 379 -7.73 9.64 24.51
N ALA A 380 -7.22 10.08 25.66
CA ALA A 380 -6.13 11.05 25.70
C ALA A 380 -4.86 10.45 25.10
N ARG A 381 -4.46 9.27 25.61
CA ARG A 381 -3.29 8.53 25.08
C ARG A 381 -3.51 8.06 23.65
N LEU A 382 -4.73 7.62 23.30
CA LEU A 382 -5.06 7.24 21.92
C LEU A 382 -4.85 8.42 20.95
N GLY A 383 -5.31 9.61 21.30
CA GLY A 383 -5.16 10.81 20.46
C GLY A 383 -3.69 11.21 20.23
N GLU A 384 -2.82 11.02 21.23
CA GLU A 384 -1.38 11.24 21.07
C GLU A 384 -0.77 10.24 20.08
N ILE A 385 -1.12 8.96 20.19
CA ILE A 385 -0.63 7.92 19.29
C ILE A 385 -1.17 8.07 17.87
N VAL A 386 -2.43 8.48 17.69
CA VAL A 386 -2.99 8.79 16.37
C VAL A 386 -2.15 9.86 15.66
N LYS A 387 -1.84 10.97 16.33
CA LYS A 387 -1.03 12.06 15.76
C LYS A 387 0.39 11.58 15.42
N LEU A 388 1.01 10.83 16.33
CA LEU A 388 2.37 10.33 16.12
C LEU A 388 2.45 9.27 15.02
N ALA A 389 1.48 8.37 14.94
CA ALA A 389 1.38 7.34 13.91
C ALA A 389 1.12 7.95 12.52
N THR A 390 0.28 8.99 12.44
CA THR A 390 0.07 9.77 11.21
C THR A 390 1.38 10.41 10.75
N LYS A 391 2.12 11.07 11.65
CA LYS A 391 3.44 11.64 11.33
C LYS A 391 4.44 10.57 10.89
N PHE A 392 4.45 9.41 11.56
CA PHE A 392 5.30 8.27 11.20
C PHE A 392 5.01 7.80 9.78
N LEU A 393 3.73 7.58 9.44
CA LEU A 393 3.32 7.12 8.12
C LEU A 393 3.60 8.16 7.03
N ASP A 394 3.45 9.44 7.33
CA ASP A 394 3.83 10.50 6.39
C ASP A 394 5.35 10.53 6.16
N SER A 395 6.13 10.40 7.24
CA SER A 395 7.60 10.33 7.18
C SER A 395 8.11 9.14 6.36
N VAL A 396 7.38 8.01 6.37
CA VAL A 396 7.69 6.85 5.54
C VAL A 396 7.76 7.22 4.07
N ILE A 397 6.89 8.11 3.56
CA ILE A 397 6.85 8.50 2.14
C ILE A 397 8.17 9.10 1.69
N ASP A 398 8.79 9.93 2.53
CA ASP A 398 9.96 10.71 2.16
C ASP A 398 11.26 9.89 2.08
N VAL A 399 11.36 8.83 2.87
CA VAL A 399 12.53 7.93 2.91
C VAL A 399 12.32 6.62 2.13
N ASN A 400 11.19 6.48 1.45
CA ASN A 400 10.83 5.30 0.68
C ASN A 400 11.49 5.28 -0.71
N ASN A 401 12.03 4.13 -1.08
CA ASN A 401 12.56 3.84 -2.41
C ASN A 401 11.45 3.30 -3.30
N PHE A 402 10.81 4.18 -4.08
CA PHE A 402 9.71 3.77 -4.95
C PHE A 402 10.25 3.04 -6.19
N PRO A 403 9.66 1.89 -6.56
CA PRO A 403 10.21 1.04 -7.63
C PRO A 403 10.05 1.62 -9.05
N ILE A 404 9.21 2.65 -9.20
CA ILE A 404 8.78 3.21 -10.48
C ILE A 404 8.66 4.74 -10.31
N PRO A 405 9.19 5.58 -11.21
CA PRO A 405 9.18 7.05 -11.06
C PRO A 405 7.77 7.65 -11.02
N GLU A 406 6.84 7.11 -11.80
CA GLU A 406 5.44 7.52 -11.83
C GLU A 406 4.78 7.32 -10.46
N ILE A 407 5.14 6.22 -9.77
CA ILE A 407 4.67 5.94 -8.42
C ILE A 407 5.27 6.93 -7.42
N GLU A 408 6.58 7.23 -7.51
CA GLU A 408 7.19 8.25 -6.63
C GLU A 408 6.47 9.59 -6.77
N LYS A 409 6.25 10.03 -8.01
CA LYS A 409 5.61 11.31 -8.29
C LYS A 409 4.21 11.38 -7.67
N LEU A 410 3.40 10.34 -7.85
CA LEU A 410 2.03 10.35 -7.32
C LEU A 410 2.01 10.17 -5.80
N ALA A 411 2.86 9.30 -5.23
CA ALA A 411 2.93 9.08 -3.80
C ALA A 411 3.40 10.32 -3.04
N LYS A 412 4.42 11.03 -3.52
CA LYS A 412 4.89 12.28 -2.90
C LYS A 412 3.97 13.47 -3.15
N GLY A 413 3.21 13.46 -4.26
CA GLY A 413 2.21 14.49 -4.56
C GLY A 413 0.93 14.36 -3.72
N ASN A 414 0.39 13.14 -3.60
CA ASN A 414 -0.86 12.88 -2.87
C ASN A 414 -0.66 12.60 -1.38
N ARG A 415 0.51 12.06 -1.02
CA ARG A 415 0.89 11.65 0.33
C ARG A 415 -0.13 10.74 1.04
N ARG A 416 -0.74 9.82 0.30
CA ARG A 416 -1.76 8.92 0.83
C ARG A 416 -1.15 7.91 1.82
N ILE A 417 -1.67 7.94 3.05
CA ILE A 417 -1.33 6.98 4.12
C ILE A 417 -2.57 6.17 4.52
N GLY A 418 -2.36 4.97 5.07
CA GLY A 418 -3.43 4.14 5.61
C GLY A 418 -3.22 3.82 7.08
N LEU A 419 -3.60 4.76 7.95
CA LEU A 419 -3.70 4.51 9.38
C LEU A 419 -4.98 3.72 9.67
N GLY A 420 -4.82 2.50 10.16
CA GLY A 420 -5.91 1.63 10.57
C GLY A 420 -5.85 1.28 12.06
N ILE A 421 -6.69 0.33 12.44
CA ILE A 421 -6.76 -0.22 13.79
C ILE A 421 -6.61 -1.74 13.75
N MET A 422 -6.15 -2.29 14.86
CA MET A 422 -6.19 -3.71 15.18
C MET A 422 -6.58 -3.89 16.65
N GLY A 423 -6.86 -5.13 17.06
CA GLY A 423 -7.22 -5.41 18.44
C GLY A 423 -8.66 -5.06 18.82
N TRP A 424 -9.56 -4.85 17.84
CA TRP A 424 -10.95 -4.44 18.09
C TRP A 424 -11.74 -5.48 18.89
N ALA A 425 -11.62 -6.76 18.54
CA ALA A 425 -12.28 -7.83 19.27
C ALA A 425 -11.79 -7.93 20.72
N GLU A 426 -10.48 -7.77 20.93
CA GLU A 426 -9.85 -7.74 22.24
C GLU A 426 -10.30 -6.50 23.05
N THR A 427 -10.39 -5.34 22.41
CA THR A 427 -10.95 -4.12 23.01
C THR A 427 -12.37 -4.37 23.50
N LEU A 428 -13.24 -4.93 22.67
CA LEU A 428 -14.61 -5.27 23.06
C LEU A 428 -14.67 -6.25 24.23
N ALA A 429 -13.81 -7.28 24.23
CA ALA A 429 -13.71 -8.21 25.35
C ALA A 429 -13.27 -7.52 26.66
N LEU A 430 -12.31 -6.59 26.59
CA LEU A 430 -11.85 -5.81 27.75
C LEU A 430 -12.89 -4.81 28.26
N LEU A 431 -13.78 -4.34 27.38
CA LEU A 431 -14.94 -3.51 27.72
C LEU A 431 -16.17 -4.33 28.15
N ASN A 432 -16.11 -5.66 28.03
CA ASN A 432 -17.22 -6.58 28.27
C ASN A 432 -18.44 -6.33 27.34
N ILE A 433 -18.19 -6.01 26.07
CA ILE A 433 -19.19 -5.74 25.04
C ILE A 433 -19.21 -6.91 24.03
N PRO A 434 -20.35 -7.58 23.78
CA PRO A 434 -20.45 -8.60 22.74
C PRO A 434 -20.24 -8.02 21.34
N TYR A 435 -19.50 -8.73 20.49
CA TYR A 435 -19.17 -8.25 19.13
C TYR A 435 -20.42 -8.02 18.27
N ASP A 436 -21.38 -8.94 18.33
CA ASP A 436 -22.63 -8.94 17.57
C ASP A 436 -23.74 -8.11 18.26
N SER A 437 -23.39 -6.93 18.78
CA SER A 437 -24.31 -6.06 19.51
C SER A 437 -24.40 -4.66 18.91
N GLN A 438 -25.53 -3.99 19.16
CA GLN A 438 -25.70 -2.57 18.81
C GLN A 438 -24.72 -1.67 19.58
N GLU A 439 -24.38 -2.07 20.81
CA GLU A 439 -23.38 -1.36 21.61
C GLU A 439 -21.99 -1.41 20.97
N ALA A 440 -21.58 -2.56 20.43
CA ALA A 440 -20.32 -2.67 19.68
C ALA A 440 -20.32 -1.77 18.44
N LEU A 441 -21.43 -1.68 17.70
CA LEU A 441 -21.54 -0.79 16.54
C LEU A 441 -21.41 0.68 16.95
N GLN A 442 -22.14 1.12 17.98
CA GLN A 442 -22.04 2.48 18.51
C GLN A 442 -20.63 2.80 19.00
N LYS A 443 -19.98 1.84 19.68
CA LYS A 443 -18.60 2.02 20.16
C LYS A 443 -17.61 2.09 18.99
N ALA A 444 -17.81 1.31 17.92
CA ALA A 444 -16.98 1.39 16.71
C ALA A 444 -17.11 2.77 16.04
N GLU A 445 -18.32 3.29 15.92
CA GLU A 445 -18.58 4.64 15.37
C GLU A 445 -17.92 5.73 16.21
N GLU A 446 -18.04 5.65 17.54
CA GLU A 446 -17.40 6.58 18.48
C GLU A 446 -15.87 6.57 18.34
N VAL A 447 -15.26 5.38 18.37
CA VAL A 447 -13.80 5.23 18.29
C VAL A 447 -13.27 5.70 16.94
N MET A 448 -13.90 5.28 15.83
CA MET A 448 -13.45 5.69 14.50
C MET A 448 -13.70 7.18 14.23
N SER A 449 -14.78 7.75 14.77
CA SER A 449 -15.01 9.20 14.72
C SER A 449 -13.95 9.97 15.49
N PHE A 450 -13.50 9.47 16.64
CA PHE A 450 -12.41 10.07 17.40
C PHE A 450 -11.06 9.99 16.65
N ILE A 451 -10.79 8.89 15.94
CA ILE A 451 -9.55 8.73 15.19
C ILE A 451 -9.52 9.63 13.94
N ASN A 452 -10.67 9.83 13.29
CA ASN A 452 -10.76 10.55 12.02
C ASN A 452 -10.91 12.08 12.15
N ASN A 453 -11.49 12.58 13.25
CA ASN A 453 -11.75 14.01 13.48
C ASN A 453 -10.72 14.63 14.41
#